data_AF-A0A947F1B6-F1
#
_entry.id   AF-A0A947F1B6-F1
#
_cell.length_a   1.000
_cell.length_b   1.000
_cell.length_c   1.000
_cell.angle_alpha   90.00
_cell.angle_beta   90.00
_cell.angle_gamma   90.00
#
_symmetry.space_group_name_H-M   'P 1'
#
loop_
_entity.id
_entity.type
_entity.pdbx_description
1 polymer ?
#
loop_
_entity_poly.entity_id
_entity_poly.type
_entity_poly.pdbx_seq_one_letter_code
_entity_poly.pdbx_strand_id
1 'polypeptide(L)'
;VGGILTSRKRVSLPEINVNLPAVTDKDIADIIFGVQQEVDFIAASFVRRADDVRTVRQVIEDAGGHQAVIAKIENRQGVMNLVEILEAADGLMVARGDLGVEMPAEEVPVIQKKIIRESNRVGKPVITATQMLESMISRPTPTRAEASDVTNAIFDGTDAVMLSGETAIGRYPVEAVTFLAKTAKISEAALDYEAILAEGLRFRRPVITDAISYASCATAADLSATAIITATRSGSTARRVARYRPKTPIIAISSMASSLRKLHIVRGVIPLQCAPAETIDEQFSNVISSAVNAGLLSDGDLVVITAGLPLGTSGTTNMMKVYIVGDSSFS
;
A
#
# COMPACT_ATOMS: atom_id res chain seq x y z
N VAL A 1 -34.27 7.20 -15.83
CA VAL A 1 -34.18 7.76 -17.20
C VAL A 1 -33.51 6.71 -18.08
N GLY A 2 -34.07 6.40 -19.27
CA GLY A 2 -33.48 5.43 -20.20
C GLY A 2 -32.46 6.07 -21.16
N GLY A 3 -31.70 5.25 -21.88
CA GLY A 3 -30.68 5.69 -22.84
C GLY A 3 -30.26 4.58 -23.81
N ILE A 4 -29.25 4.84 -24.65
CA ILE A 4 -28.76 3.89 -25.65
C ILE A 4 -28.01 2.73 -24.96
N LEU A 5 -28.47 1.50 -25.17
CA LEU A 5 -27.81 0.27 -24.72
C LEU A 5 -27.05 -0.36 -25.90
N THR A 6 -25.73 -0.43 -25.81
CA THR A 6 -24.90 -1.11 -26.82
C THR A 6 -24.64 -2.57 -26.44
N SER A 7 -24.02 -3.35 -27.33
CA SER A 7 -23.66 -4.75 -27.05
C SER A 7 -22.66 -4.87 -25.88
N ARG A 8 -22.74 -5.99 -25.15
CA ARG A 8 -21.85 -6.38 -24.04
C ARG A 8 -21.73 -5.34 -22.92
N LYS A 9 -22.78 -4.57 -22.66
CA LYS A 9 -22.85 -3.69 -21.47
C LYS A 9 -23.03 -4.53 -20.20
N ARG A 10 -22.39 -4.09 -19.12
CA ARG A 10 -22.48 -4.70 -17.81
C ARG A 10 -23.92 -4.60 -17.27
N VAL A 11 -24.40 -5.66 -16.65
CA VAL A 11 -25.62 -5.67 -15.85
C VAL A 11 -25.22 -5.67 -14.38
N SER A 12 -25.81 -4.76 -13.61
CA SER A 12 -25.68 -4.69 -12.15
C SER A 12 -26.99 -5.14 -11.53
N LEU A 13 -26.91 -5.85 -10.41
CA LEU A 13 -28.05 -6.36 -9.66
C LEU A 13 -27.93 -5.88 -8.19
N PRO A 14 -28.23 -4.60 -7.92
CA PRO A 14 -28.14 -4.06 -6.58
C PRO A 14 -29.01 -4.87 -5.61
N GLU A 15 -28.57 -4.96 -4.35
CA GLU A 15 -29.32 -5.60 -3.25
C GLU A 15 -29.50 -7.13 -3.35
N ILE A 16 -29.03 -7.78 -4.43
CA ILE A 16 -29.11 -9.23 -4.60
C ILE A 16 -27.77 -9.88 -4.26
N ASN A 17 -27.82 -10.96 -3.47
CA ASN A 17 -26.67 -11.81 -3.25
C ASN A 17 -26.35 -12.62 -4.52
N VAL A 18 -25.43 -12.12 -5.32
CA VAL A 18 -25.00 -12.78 -6.56
C VAL A 18 -24.10 -13.97 -6.20
N ASN A 19 -24.50 -15.19 -6.57
CA ASN A 19 -23.70 -16.42 -6.36
C ASN A 19 -22.97 -16.81 -7.65
N LEU A 20 -21.99 -16.00 -8.03
CA LEU A 20 -21.06 -16.29 -9.13
C LEU A 20 -19.77 -16.92 -8.59
N PRO A 21 -19.07 -17.76 -9.38
CA PRO A 21 -17.76 -18.26 -9.00
C PRO A 21 -16.80 -17.10 -8.71
N ALA A 22 -15.81 -17.32 -7.85
CA ALA A 22 -14.82 -16.31 -7.48
C ALA A 22 -13.91 -15.91 -8.65
N VAL A 23 -13.62 -16.88 -9.52
CA VAL A 23 -12.78 -16.72 -10.72
C VAL A 23 -13.45 -17.43 -11.90
N THR A 24 -13.29 -16.87 -13.08
CA THR A 24 -13.66 -17.51 -14.35
C THR A 24 -12.48 -18.31 -14.91
N ASP A 25 -12.73 -19.18 -15.90
CA ASP A 25 -11.65 -19.88 -16.61
C ASP A 25 -10.64 -18.91 -17.25
N LYS A 26 -11.13 -17.75 -17.68
CA LYS A 26 -10.27 -16.68 -18.18
C LYS A 26 -9.42 -16.08 -17.07
N ASP A 27 -10.00 -15.77 -15.91
CA ASP A 27 -9.24 -15.22 -14.78
C ASP A 27 -8.14 -16.20 -14.34
N ILE A 28 -8.42 -17.50 -14.33
CA ILE A 28 -7.42 -18.54 -14.04
C ILE A 28 -6.25 -18.46 -15.05
N ALA A 29 -6.56 -18.42 -16.35
CA ALA A 29 -5.53 -18.31 -17.39
C ALA A 29 -4.71 -17.01 -17.27
N ASP A 30 -5.36 -15.88 -16.99
CA ASP A 30 -4.71 -14.57 -16.83
C ASP A 30 -3.83 -14.55 -15.55
N ILE A 31 -4.26 -15.20 -14.46
CA ILE A 31 -3.46 -15.37 -13.24
C ILE A 31 -2.21 -16.20 -13.53
N ILE A 32 -2.36 -17.36 -14.17
CA ILE A 32 -1.23 -18.24 -14.52
C ILE A 32 -0.24 -17.49 -15.40
N PHE A 33 -0.73 -16.75 -16.40
CA PHE A 33 0.11 -15.90 -17.23
C PHE A 33 0.85 -14.84 -16.40
N GLY A 34 0.16 -14.16 -15.48
CA GLY A 34 0.78 -13.18 -14.57
C GLY A 34 1.88 -13.80 -13.71
N VAL A 35 1.68 -15.01 -13.19
CA VAL A 35 2.70 -15.75 -12.43
C VAL A 35 3.94 -16.01 -13.29
N GLN A 36 3.76 -16.46 -14.54
CA GLN A 36 4.86 -16.71 -15.48
C GLN A 36 5.62 -15.44 -15.87
N GLN A 37 4.96 -14.28 -15.89
CA GLN A 37 5.59 -12.98 -16.14
C GLN A 37 6.18 -12.33 -14.88
N GLU A 38 6.18 -13.04 -13.74
CA GLU A 38 6.69 -12.56 -12.45
C GLU A 38 6.09 -11.22 -12.01
N VAL A 39 4.81 -10.96 -12.32
CA VAL A 39 4.13 -9.76 -11.81
C VAL A 39 4.15 -9.76 -10.29
N ASP A 40 4.10 -8.60 -9.66
CA ASP A 40 4.19 -8.51 -8.19
C ASP A 40 2.82 -8.60 -7.50
N PHE A 41 1.77 -8.14 -8.19
CA PHE A 41 0.41 -8.00 -7.66
C PHE A 41 -0.64 -8.58 -8.61
N ILE A 42 -1.69 -9.16 -8.03
CA ILE A 42 -2.92 -9.56 -8.73
C ILE A 42 -4.10 -8.86 -8.04
N ALA A 43 -4.80 -8.00 -8.78
CA ALA A 43 -5.99 -7.31 -8.29
C ALA A 43 -7.26 -8.10 -8.63
N ALA A 44 -7.80 -8.81 -7.64
CA ALA A 44 -8.99 -9.65 -7.81
C ALA A 44 -10.26 -8.78 -7.85
N SER A 45 -11.04 -8.89 -8.92
CA SER A 45 -12.28 -8.12 -9.11
C SER A 45 -13.48 -8.78 -8.41
N PHE A 46 -14.47 -7.98 -8.05
CA PHE A 46 -15.75 -8.36 -7.46
C PHE A 46 -15.63 -9.27 -6.23
N VAL A 47 -14.62 -9.05 -5.40
CA VAL A 47 -14.42 -9.83 -4.17
C VAL A 47 -15.57 -9.54 -3.20
N ARG A 48 -16.26 -10.60 -2.77
CA ARG A 48 -17.44 -10.52 -1.89
C ARG A 48 -17.22 -11.17 -0.52
N ARG A 49 -16.26 -12.07 -0.41
CA ARG A 49 -15.96 -12.86 0.80
C ARG A 49 -14.51 -13.29 0.84
N ALA A 50 -14.04 -13.70 2.01
CA ALA A 50 -12.66 -14.17 2.19
C ALA A 50 -12.29 -15.34 1.27
N ASP A 51 -13.24 -16.25 0.99
CA ASP A 51 -12.99 -17.41 0.13
C ASP A 51 -12.65 -17.03 -1.31
N ASP A 52 -13.19 -15.92 -1.84
CA ASP A 52 -12.87 -15.48 -3.20
C ASP A 52 -11.37 -15.15 -3.31
N VAL A 53 -10.81 -14.53 -2.27
CA VAL A 53 -9.38 -14.22 -2.17
C VAL A 53 -8.56 -15.50 -2.03
N ARG A 54 -9.02 -16.46 -1.22
CA ARG A 54 -8.36 -17.77 -1.05
C ARG A 54 -8.34 -18.56 -2.35
N THR A 55 -9.40 -18.51 -3.15
CA THR A 55 -9.43 -19.14 -4.48
C THR A 55 -8.38 -18.54 -5.40
N VAL A 56 -8.28 -17.21 -5.49
CA VAL A 56 -7.22 -16.55 -6.28
C VAL A 56 -5.83 -16.95 -5.80
N ARG A 57 -5.63 -16.99 -4.47
CA ARG A 57 -4.37 -17.42 -3.86
C ARG A 57 -4.01 -18.85 -4.21
N GLN A 58 -4.97 -19.78 -4.17
CA GLN A 58 -4.75 -21.17 -4.54
C GLN A 58 -4.28 -21.29 -6.00
N VAL A 59 -4.92 -20.57 -6.93
CA VAL A 59 -4.52 -20.58 -8.35
C VAL A 59 -3.08 -20.05 -8.53
N ILE A 60 -2.71 -19.01 -7.78
CA ILE A 60 -1.33 -18.47 -7.77
C ILE A 60 -0.36 -19.54 -7.28
N GLU A 61 -0.65 -20.18 -6.15
CA GLU A 61 0.20 -21.20 -5.52
C GLU A 61 0.34 -22.45 -6.39
N ASP A 62 -0.75 -22.92 -7.00
CA ASP A 62 -0.76 -24.06 -7.94
C ASP A 62 0.09 -23.79 -9.18
N ALA A 63 0.20 -22.52 -9.59
CA ALA A 63 1.07 -22.07 -10.67
C ALA A 63 2.54 -21.82 -10.23
N GLY A 64 2.86 -22.03 -8.95
CA GLY A 64 4.20 -21.80 -8.37
C GLY A 64 4.50 -20.33 -8.04
N GLY A 65 3.47 -19.48 -8.01
CA GLY A 65 3.57 -18.06 -7.75
C GLY A 65 3.53 -17.67 -6.27
N HIS A 66 3.76 -16.38 -6.01
CA HIS A 66 3.74 -15.78 -4.67
C HIS A 66 3.33 -14.30 -4.72
N GLN A 67 2.52 -13.95 -5.71
CA GLN A 67 1.96 -12.62 -5.96
C GLN A 67 1.14 -12.14 -4.76
N ALA A 68 1.20 -10.84 -4.49
CA ALA A 68 0.32 -10.24 -3.50
C ALA A 68 -1.09 -10.06 -4.08
N VAL A 69 -2.10 -10.51 -3.35
CA VAL A 69 -3.50 -10.40 -3.78
C VAL A 69 -4.12 -9.12 -3.25
N ILE A 70 -4.52 -8.22 -4.14
CA ILE A 70 -5.25 -6.99 -3.82
C ILE A 70 -6.74 -7.24 -4.08
N ALA A 71 -7.56 -7.21 -3.02
CA ALA A 71 -9.00 -7.40 -3.18
C ALA A 71 -9.68 -6.08 -3.58
N LYS A 72 -10.38 -6.08 -4.73
CA LYS A 72 -11.16 -4.93 -5.19
C LYS A 72 -12.55 -4.97 -4.54
N ILE A 73 -12.83 -3.97 -3.71
CA ILE A 73 -14.13 -3.82 -3.05
C ILE A 73 -15.04 -3.00 -3.97
N GLU A 74 -16.02 -3.68 -4.56
CA GLU A 74 -16.82 -3.17 -5.69
C GLU A 74 -18.33 -3.22 -5.45
N ASN A 75 -18.79 -3.90 -4.39
CA ASN A 75 -20.21 -4.08 -4.11
C ASN A 75 -20.52 -4.12 -2.61
N ARG A 76 -21.82 -4.09 -2.28
CA ARG A 76 -22.34 -4.10 -0.90
C ARG A 76 -21.82 -5.29 -0.09
N GLN A 77 -21.77 -6.49 -0.67
CA GLN A 77 -21.30 -7.70 0.05
C GLN A 77 -19.83 -7.58 0.46
N GLY A 78 -18.96 -7.13 -0.45
CA GLY A 78 -17.55 -6.89 -0.13
C GLY A 78 -17.36 -5.85 0.98
N VAL A 79 -18.22 -4.82 1.04
CA VAL A 79 -18.22 -3.83 2.13
C VAL A 79 -18.68 -4.42 3.46
N MET A 80 -19.66 -5.32 3.44
CA MET A 80 -20.17 -6.01 4.64
C MET A 80 -19.15 -7.01 5.19
N ASN A 81 -18.48 -7.75 4.30
CA ASN A 81 -17.47 -8.76 4.62
C ASN A 81 -16.04 -8.20 4.66
N LEU A 82 -15.90 -6.87 4.78
CA LEU A 82 -14.62 -6.18 4.67
C LEU A 82 -13.55 -6.77 5.60
N VAL A 83 -13.91 -7.10 6.85
CA VAL A 83 -12.95 -7.59 7.86
C VAL A 83 -12.35 -8.94 7.44
N GLU A 84 -13.19 -9.91 7.06
CA GLU A 84 -12.71 -11.25 6.65
C GLU A 84 -11.95 -11.21 5.32
N ILE A 85 -12.35 -10.36 4.37
CA ILE A 85 -11.63 -10.14 3.11
C ILE A 85 -10.26 -9.55 3.41
N LEU A 86 -10.22 -8.54 4.27
CA LEU A 86 -8.99 -7.87 4.68
C LEU A 86 -8.06 -8.83 5.41
N GLU A 87 -8.56 -9.82 6.16
CA GLU A 87 -7.71 -10.86 6.77
C GLU A 87 -7.04 -11.76 5.71
N ALA A 88 -7.78 -12.16 4.67
CA ALA A 88 -7.29 -13.05 3.61
C ALA A 88 -6.41 -12.37 2.54
N ALA A 89 -6.65 -11.09 2.26
CA ALA A 89 -5.97 -10.33 1.20
C ALA A 89 -4.62 -9.75 1.64
N ASP A 90 -3.74 -9.40 0.70
CA ASP A 90 -2.47 -8.72 0.99
C ASP A 90 -2.61 -7.19 0.98
N GLY A 91 -3.67 -6.68 0.36
CA GLY A 91 -4.07 -5.28 0.33
C GLY A 91 -5.47 -5.12 -0.25
N LEU A 92 -5.98 -3.89 -0.25
CA LEU A 92 -7.32 -3.57 -0.76
C LEU A 92 -7.27 -2.53 -1.88
N MET A 93 -8.29 -2.52 -2.72
CA MET A 93 -8.56 -1.44 -3.67
C MET A 93 -10.00 -0.96 -3.51
N VAL A 94 -10.18 0.34 -3.30
CA VAL A 94 -11.49 1.01 -3.30
C VAL A 94 -11.82 1.37 -4.75
N ALA A 95 -12.65 0.57 -5.40
CA ALA A 95 -13.03 0.75 -6.80
C ALA A 95 -14.35 1.55 -6.89
N ARG A 96 -14.21 2.88 -6.87
CA ARG A 96 -15.31 3.84 -6.65
C ARG A 96 -16.32 3.85 -7.79
N GLY A 97 -15.87 3.70 -9.03
CA GLY A 97 -16.73 3.62 -10.21
C GLY A 97 -17.66 2.41 -10.15
N ASP A 98 -17.15 1.24 -9.76
CA ASP A 98 -17.95 0.03 -9.60
C ASP A 98 -18.87 0.14 -8.36
N LEU A 99 -18.36 0.64 -7.24
CA LEU A 99 -19.16 0.89 -6.03
C LEU A 99 -20.32 1.85 -6.29
N GLY A 100 -20.11 2.92 -7.06
CA GLY A 100 -21.14 3.90 -7.39
C GLY A 100 -22.21 3.39 -8.37
N VAL A 101 -22.00 2.22 -8.99
CA VAL A 101 -23.04 1.51 -9.75
C VAL A 101 -23.88 0.64 -8.83
N GLU A 102 -23.25 -0.01 -7.85
CA GLU A 102 -23.89 -0.95 -6.92
C GLU A 102 -24.54 -0.26 -5.70
N MET A 103 -24.18 0.99 -5.42
CA MET A 103 -24.55 1.71 -4.20
C MET A 103 -24.85 3.19 -4.49
N PRO A 104 -25.67 3.86 -3.65
CA PRO A 104 -25.89 5.30 -3.78
C PRO A 104 -24.58 6.09 -3.72
N ALA A 105 -24.43 7.08 -4.62
CA ALA A 105 -23.19 7.84 -4.77
C ALA A 105 -22.81 8.60 -3.48
N GLU A 106 -23.80 9.02 -2.70
CA GLU A 106 -23.64 9.67 -1.40
C GLU A 106 -23.06 8.75 -0.31
N GLU A 107 -23.20 7.42 -0.44
CA GLU A 107 -22.62 6.46 0.50
C GLU A 107 -21.14 6.17 0.20
N VAL A 108 -20.73 6.27 -1.07
CA VAL A 108 -19.38 5.86 -1.53
C VAL A 108 -18.24 6.57 -0.78
N PRO A 109 -18.27 7.90 -0.52
CA PRO A 109 -17.22 8.56 0.26
C PRO A 109 -17.11 8.04 1.70
N VAL A 110 -18.22 7.68 2.33
CA VAL A 110 -18.24 7.12 3.69
C VAL A 110 -17.61 5.73 3.71
N ILE A 111 -17.92 4.92 2.70
CA ILE A 111 -17.38 3.57 2.53
C ILE A 111 -15.89 3.58 2.22
N GLN A 112 -15.44 4.49 1.35
CA GLN A 112 -14.01 4.72 1.09
C GLN A 112 -13.26 4.95 2.40
N LYS A 113 -13.73 5.90 3.22
CA LYS A 113 -13.13 6.22 4.53
C LYS A 113 -13.07 5.00 5.44
N LYS A 114 -14.14 4.19 5.48
CA LYS A 114 -14.19 2.94 6.26
C LYS A 114 -13.14 1.94 5.76
N ILE A 115 -13.09 1.66 4.45
CA ILE A 115 -12.16 0.70 3.86
C ILE A 115 -10.71 1.09 4.14
N ILE A 116 -10.36 2.36 3.88
CA ILE A 116 -9.01 2.87 4.10
C ILE A 116 -8.63 2.76 5.58
N ARG A 117 -9.52 3.17 6.49
CA ARG A 117 -9.28 3.10 7.94
C ARG A 117 -9.02 1.67 8.43
N GLU A 118 -9.84 0.70 8.02
CA GLU A 118 -9.63 -0.69 8.43
C GLU A 118 -8.32 -1.26 7.86
N SER A 119 -7.99 -0.94 6.61
CA SER A 119 -6.72 -1.35 5.99
C SER A 119 -5.50 -0.78 6.73
N ASN A 120 -5.56 0.50 7.09
CA ASN A 120 -4.51 1.19 7.86
C ASN A 120 -4.31 0.55 9.24
N ARG A 121 -5.40 0.21 9.94
CA ARG A 121 -5.36 -0.43 11.27
C ARG A 121 -4.57 -1.74 11.27
N VAL A 122 -4.73 -2.57 10.24
CA VAL A 122 -4.01 -3.85 10.14
C VAL A 122 -2.66 -3.73 9.43
N GLY A 123 -2.37 -2.57 8.84
CA GLY A 123 -1.14 -2.28 8.10
C GLY A 123 -1.05 -3.01 6.77
N LYS A 124 -2.17 -3.12 6.05
CA LYS A 124 -2.22 -3.62 4.67
C LYS A 124 -2.41 -2.43 3.72
N PRO A 125 -1.68 -2.37 2.59
CA PRO A 125 -1.78 -1.27 1.65
C PRO A 125 -3.19 -1.18 1.06
N VAL A 126 -3.67 0.05 0.89
CA VAL A 126 -4.94 0.35 0.23
C VAL A 126 -4.76 1.31 -0.93
N ILE A 127 -5.42 1.01 -2.04
CA ILE A 127 -5.40 1.80 -3.27
C ILE A 127 -6.75 2.50 -3.44
N THR A 128 -6.77 3.82 -3.60
CA THR A 128 -7.98 4.53 -4.03
C THR A 128 -7.98 4.62 -5.55
N ALA A 129 -9.02 4.07 -6.18
CA ALA A 129 -9.05 3.83 -7.62
C ALA A 129 -10.30 4.42 -8.30
N THR A 130 -10.15 4.64 -9.62
CA THR A 130 -11.16 5.13 -10.58
C THR A 130 -11.64 6.54 -10.32
N GLN A 131 -11.95 7.31 -11.38
CA GLN A 131 -12.49 8.67 -11.28
C GLN A 131 -11.61 9.65 -10.47
N MET A 132 -10.29 9.47 -10.45
CA MET A 132 -9.40 10.38 -9.72
C MET A 132 -9.21 11.69 -10.49
N LEU A 133 -8.83 11.61 -11.76
CA LEU A 133 -8.56 12.75 -12.64
C LEU A 133 -9.20 12.54 -14.02
N GLU A 134 -10.39 11.93 -14.07
CA GLU A 134 -11.08 11.48 -15.30
C GLU A 134 -11.10 12.53 -16.43
N SER A 135 -11.33 13.80 -16.09
CA SER A 135 -11.35 14.91 -17.07
C SER A 135 -10.03 15.06 -17.82
N MET A 136 -8.91 14.62 -17.22
CA MET A 136 -7.58 14.65 -17.82
C MET A 136 -7.37 13.64 -18.95
N ILE A 137 -8.31 12.72 -19.18
CA ILE A 137 -8.34 11.91 -20.41
C ILE A 137 -8.39 12.82 -21.64
N SER A 138 -9.13 13.94 -21.56
CA SER A 138 -9.38 14.84 -22.68
C SER A 138 -8.87 16.27 -22.49
N ARG A 139 -8.44 16.62 -21.27
CA ARG A 139 -8.00 17.98 -20.89
C ARG A 139 -6.61 17.96 -20.23
N PRO A 140 -5.79 19.01 -20.40
CA PRO A 140 -4.44 19.05 -19.81
C PRO A 140 -4.43 19.33 -18.30
N THR A 141 -5.56 19.74 -17.72
CA THR A 141 -5.69 20.09 -16.29
C THR A 141 -7.00 19.52 -15.73
N PRO A 142 -7.01 19.04 -14.48
CA PRO A 142 -8.22 18.52 -13.87
C PRO A 142 -9.13 19.64 -13.39
N THR A 143 -10.34 19.26 -12.99
CA THR A 143 -11.27 20.13 -12.29
C THR A 143 -10.83 20.33 -10.83
N ARG A 144 -11.37 21.38 -10.18
CA ARG A 144 -11.16 21.59 -8.73
C ARG A 144 -11.77 20.47 -7.88
N ALA A 145 -12.86 19.87 -8.35
CA ALA A 145 -13.50 18.74 -7.66
C ALA A 145 -12.59 17.51 -7.65
N GLU A 146 -11.99 17.16 -8.79
CA GLU A 146 -11.01 16.06 -8.90
C GLU A 146 -9.76 16.31 -8.06
N ALA A 147 -9.22 17.53 -8.08
CA ALA A 147 -8.09 17.89 -7.21
C ALA A 147 -8.44 17.74 -5.71
N SER A 148 -9.65 18.15 -5.31
CA SER A 148 -10.15 17.98 -3.95
C SER A 148 -10.36 16.50 -3.60
N ASP A 149 -10.80 15.69 -4.56
CA ASP A 149 -11.06 14.27 -4.36
C ASP A 149 -9.76 13.48 -4.13
N VAL A 150 -8.73 13.72 -4.95
CA VAL A 150 -7.37 13.21 -4.71
C VAL A 150 -6.85 13.61 -3.33
N THR A 151 -6.99 14.89 -2.97
CA THR A 151 -6.55 15.40 -1.66
C THR A 151 -7.24 14.67 -0.51
N ASN A 152 -8.56 14.47 -0.61
CA ASN A 152 -9.33 13.75 0.41
C ASN A 152 -8.93 12.28 0.52
N ALA A 153 -8.62 11.59 -0.58
CA ALA A 153 -8.13 10.21 -0.52
C ALA A 153 -6.81 10.10 0.27
N ILE A 154 -5.91 11.09 0.12
CA ILE A 154 -4.65 11.16 0.88
C ILE A 154 -4.90 11.44 2.36
N PHE A 155 -5.82 12.35 2.68
CA PHE A 155 -6.24 12.66 4.05
C PHE A 155 -6.96 11.50 4.73
N ASP A 156 -7.71 10.71 3.98
CA ASP A 156 -8.31 9.46 4.47
C ASP A 156 -7.24 8.43 4.85
N GLY A 157 -6.03 8.58 4.33
CA GLY A 157 -4.87 7.78 4.67
C GLY A 157 -4.59 6.67 3.66
N THR A 158 -4.98 6.84 2.39
CA THR A 158 -4.67 5.87 1.33
C THR A 158 -3.17 5.64 1.19
N ASP A 159 -2.75 4.43 0.83
CA ASP A 159 -1.34 4.14 0.56
C ASP A 159 -0.94 4.53 -0.87
N ALA A 160 -1.87 4.36 -1.82
CA ALA A 160 -1.66 4.68 -3.22
C ALA A 160 -2.92 5.23 -3.89
N VAL A 161 -2.72 6.07 -4.90
CA VAL A 161 -3.78 6.60 -5.77
C VAL A 161 -3.58 6.09 -7.18
N MET A 162 -4.64 5.59 -7.82
CA MET A 162 -4.57 4.95 -9.13
C MET A 162 -5.18 5.80 -10.23
N LEU A 163 -4.46 5.93 -11.35
CA LEU A 163 -4.98 6.45 -12.62
C LEU A 163 -5.40 5.28 -13.51
N SER A 164 -6.52 5.43 -14.22
CA SER A 164 -7.11 4.42 -15.09
C SER A 164 -7.03 4.86 -16.56
N GLY A 165 -8.09 5.47 -17.08
CA GLY A 165 -8.14 5.92 -18.47
C GLY A 165 -7.18 7.07 -18.74
N GLU A 166 -6.88 7.87 -17.70
CA GLU A 166 -6.02 9.06 -17.77
C GLU A 166 -4.63 8.73 -18.34
N THR A 167 -4.07 7.57 -18.00
CA THR A 167 -2.76 7.12 -18.46
C THR A 167 -2.83 6.06 -19.54
N ALA A 168 -3.88 5.24 -19.57
CA ALA A 168 -4.01 4.13 -20.51
C ALA A 168 -4.41 4.57 -21.92
N ILE A 169 -5.34 5.54 -22.02
CA ILE A 169 -5.90 6.01 -23.30
C ILE A 169 -5.97 7.55 -23.41
N GLY A 170 -5.59 8.25 -22.33
CA GLY A 170 -5.71 9.70 -22.23
C GLY A 170 -4.73 10.45 -23.13
N ARG A 171 -5.08 11.70 -23.44
CA ARG A 171 -4.25 12.61 -24.25
C ARG A 171 -3.11 13.26 -23.46
N TYR A 172 -3.19 13.23 -22.12
CA TYR A 172 -2.28 13.93 -21.22
C TYR A 172 -1.78 13.02 -20.07
N PRO A 173 -1.18 11.85 -20.38
CA PRO A 173 -0.82 10.85 -19.38
C PRO A 173 0.29 11.34 -18.43
N VAL A 174 1.27 12.08 -18.95
CA VAL A 174 2.41 12.61 -18.17
C VAL A 174 1.93 13.72 -17.23
N GLU A 175 1.06 14.60 -17.72
CA GLU A 175 0.47 15.70 -16.95
C GLU A 175 -0.41 15.16 -15.83
N ALA A 176 -1.19 14.10 -16.08
CA ALA A 176 -2.00 13.46 -15.05
C ALA A 176 -1.15 12.91 -13.91
N VAL A 177 -0.07 12.18 -14.22
CA VAL A 177 0.88 11.69 -13.21
C VAL A 177 1.57 12.85 -12.48
N THR A 178 1.99 13.88 -13.21
CA THR A 178 2.68 15.06 -12.63
C THR A 178 1.75 15.82 -11.68
N PHE A 179 0.50 16.01 -12.07
CA PHE A 179 -0.51 16.66 -11.23
C PHE A 179 -0.79 15.82 -9.97
N LEU A 180 -0.96 14.51 -10.12
CA LEU A 180 -1.19 13.59 -9.01
C LEU A 180 -0.04 13.65 -7.99
N ALA A 181 1.21 13.55 -8.47
CA ALA A 181 2.41 13.61 -7.63
C ALA A 181 2.56 14.97 -6.93
N LYS A 182 2.27 16.08 -7.62
CA LYS A 182 2.29 17.43 -7.02
C LYS A 182 1.22 17.57 -5.94
N THR A 183 0.02 17.05 -6.18
CA THR A 183 -1.10 17.10 -5.24
C THR A 183 -0.76 16.28 -4.00
N ALA A 184 -0.23 15.07 -4.17
CA ALA A 184 0.26 14.23 -3.07
C ALA A 184 1.23 14.98 -2.16
N LYS A 185 2.29 15.60 -2.71
CA LYS A 185 3.26 16.37 -1.93
C LYS A 185 2.63 17.52 -1.15
N ILE A 186 1.70 18.26 -1.76
CA ILE A 186 1.01 19.38 -1.10
C ILE A 186 0.10 18.88 0.03
N SER A 187 -0.69 17.84 -0.22
CA SER A 187 -1.59 17.26 0.78
C SER A 187 -0.79 16.66 1.94
N GLU A 188 0.28 15.91 1.67
CA GLU A 188 1.11 15.29 2.71
C GLU A 188 1.77 16.32 3.62
N ALA A 189 2.22 17.45 3.08
CA ALA A 189 2.79 18.55 3.87
C ALA A 189 1.78 19.19 4.84
N ALA A 190 0.47 19.05 4.60
CA ALA A 190 -0.60 19.61 5.42
C ALA A 190 -1.12 18.66 6.53
N LEU A 191 -0.59 17.43 6.61
CA LEU A 191 -1.05 16.45 7.59
C LEU A 191 -0.48 16.72 8.99
N ASP A 192 -1.33 16.50 9.99
CA ASP A 192 -0.93 16.48 11.38
C ASP A 192 -0.38 15.08 11.75
N TYR A 193 0.91 14.89 11.49
CA TYR A 193 1.59 13.63 11.76
C TYR A 193 1.68 13.28 13.25
N GLU A 194 1.66 14.27 14.15
CA GLU A 194 1.65 14.02 15.59
C GLU A 194 0.31 13.42 16.01
N ALA A 195 -0.80 13.99 15.54
CA ALA A 195 -2.13 13.44 15.78
C ALA A 195 -2.30 12.04 15.17
N ILE A 196 -1.78 11.81 13.96
CA ILE A 196 -1.83 10.49 13.31
C ILE A 196 -1.04 9.45 14.12
N LEU A 197 0.17 9.77 14.57
CA LEU A 197 0.98 8.87 15.37
C LEU A 197 0.32 8.56 16.72
N ALA A 198 -0.24 9.59 17.39
CA ALA A 198 -0.96 9.43 18.65
C ALA A 198 -2.22 8.55 18.51
N GLU A 199 -2.98 8.70 17.42
CA GLU A 199 -4.11 7.81 17.13
C GLU A 199 -3.64 6.37 16.87
N GLY A 200 -2.49 6.21 16.23
CA GLY A 200 -1.82 4.92 16.04
C GLY A 200 -1.56 4.16 17.34
N LEU A 201 -1.19 4.88 18.42
CA LEU A 201 -0.99 4.29 19.75
C LEU A 201 -2.27 3.64 20.30
N ARG A 202 -3.43 4.26 20.07
CA ARG A 202 -4.73 3.79 20.56
C ARG A 202 -5.14 2.45 19.96
N PHE A 203 -4.76 2.20 18.69
CA PHE A 203 -5.07 0.97 17.97
C PHE A 203 -3.88 0.01 17.84
N ARG A 204 -2.84 0.21 18.66
CA ARG A 204 -1.68 -0.68 18.72
C ARG A 204 -2.09 -2.04 19.26
N ARG A 205 -1.71 -3.13 18.58
CA ARG A 205 -1.96 -4.49 19.09
C ARG A 205 -0.89 -4.86 20.11
N PRO A 206 -1.21 -5.68 21.13
CA PRO A 206 -0.26 -6.10 22.15
C PRO A 206 0.69 -7.19 21.64
N VAL A 207 1.47 -6.90 20.60
CA VAL A 207 2.45 -7.80 20.00
C VAL A 207 3.80 -7.10 19.82
N ILE A 208 4.89 -7.85 19.90
CA ILE A 208 6.27 -7.32 19.86
C ILE A 208 6.50 -6.45 18.63
N THR A 209 6.05 -6.93 17.46
CA THR A 209 6.25 -6.22 16.18
C THR A 209 5.60 -4.85 16.16
N ASP A 210 4.41 -4.71 16.72
CA ASP A 210 3.68 -3.44 16.82
C ASP A 210 4.30 -2.51 17.85
N ALA A 211 4.80 -3.05 18.98
CA ALA A 211 5.48 -2.26 20.00
C ALA A 211 6.78 -1.64 19.47
N ILE A 212 7.63 -2.43 18.81
CA ILE A 212 8.89 -1.97 18.22
C ILE A 212 8.65 -1.00 17.07
N SER A 213 7.67 -1.28 16.21
CA SER A 213 7.38 -0.40 15.06
C SER A 213 6.83 0.95 15.52
N TYR A 214 5.96 0.97 16.54
CA TYR A 214 5.48 2.22 17.13
C TYR A 214 6.62 2.99 17.80
N ALA A 215 7.42 2.31 18.63
CA ALA A 215 8.57 2.92 19.30
C ALA A 215 9.54 3.52 18.28
N SER A 216 9.79 2.84 17.16
CA SER A 216 10.63 3.36 16.07
C SER A 216 10.10 4.68 15.49
N CYS A 217 8.78 4.78 15.28
CA CYS A 217 8.16 6.01 14.80
C CYS A 217 8.21 7.14 15.85
N ALA A 218 7.92 6.82 17.11
CA ALA A 218 7.96 7.78 18.21
C ALA A 218 9.38 8.32 18.44
N THR A 219 10.37 7.44 18.55
CA THR A 219 11.77 7.83 18.70
C THR A 219 12.27 8.64 17.51
N ALA A 220 11.87 8.30 16.28
CA ALA A 220 12.23 9.08 15.10
C ALA A 220 11.65 10.49 15.13
N ALA A 221 10.40 10.64 15.62
CA ALA A 221 9.78 11.95 15.80
C ALA A 221 10.47 12.76 16.92
N ASP A 222 10.68 12.14 18.10
CA ASP A 222 11.28 12.80 19.27
C ASP A 222 12.70 13.29 19.00
N LEU A 223 13.49 12.51 18.25
CA LEU A 223 14.87 12.84 17.91
C LEU A 223 15.03 13.61 16.59
N SER A 224 13.92 13.91 15.90
CA SER A 224 13.94 14.50 14.55
C SER A 224 14.88 13.73 13.61
N ALA A 225 14.81 12.40 13.65
CA ALA A 225 15.66 11.52 12.85
C ALA A 225 15.48 11.79 11.34
N THR A 226 16.58 11.73 10.59
CA THR A 226 16.58 11.90 9.13
C THR A 226 15.78 10.79 8.44
N ALA A 227 15.89 9.56 8.92
CA ALA A 227 15.17 8.41 8.36
C ALA A 227 14.90 7.30 9.39
N ILE A 228 13.88 6.49 9.10
CA ILE A 228 13.68 5.18 9.71
C ILE A 228 14.17 4.12 8.72
N ILE A 229 15.24 3.40 9.06
CA ILE A 229 15.74 2.29 8.24
C ILE A 229 15.07 1.00 8.68
N THR A 230 14.38 0.32 7.76
CA THR A 230 13.85 -1.02 8.04
C THR A 230 14.62 -2.07 7.27
N ALA A 231 15.41 -2.89 7.96
CA ALA A 231 16.00 -4.10 7.38
C ALA A 231 14.91 -5.18 7.31
N THR A 232 14.59 -5.65 6.09
CA THR A 232 13.43 -6.52 5.90
C THR A 232 13.63 -7.56 4.80
N ARG A 233 13.06 -8.76 4.98
CA ARG A 233 13.09 -9.83 3.98
C ARG A 233 11.80 -9.87 3.14
N SER A 234 10.64 -9.95 3.78
CA SER A 234 9.32 -9.99 3.13
C SER A 234 8.62 -8.62 3.01
N GLY A 235 9.29 -7.56 3.48
CA GLY A 235 8.70 -6.23 3.61
C GLY A 235 7.76 -6.05 4.81
N SER A 236 7.56 -7.07 5.64
CA SER A 236 6.65 -6.99 6.80
C SER A 236 7.05 -5.88 7.77
N THR A 237 8.34 -5.72 8.05
CA THR A 237 8.87 -4.67 8.93
C THR A 237 8.50 -3.28 8.42
N ALA A 238 8.78 -3.01 7.14
CA ALA A 238 8.44 -1.74 6.50
C ALA A 238 6.94 -1.43 6.60
N ARG A 239 6.06 -2.40 6.32
CA ARG A 239 4.60 -2.23 6.45
C ARG A 239 4.15 -1.96 7.89
N ARG A 240 4.78 -2.60 8.88
CA ARG A 240 4.46 -2.42 10.30
C ARG A 240 4.92 -1.08 10.85
N VAL A 241 5.98 -0.50 10.30
CA VAL A 241 6.37 0.90 10.58
C VAL A 241 5.43 1.86 9.84
N ALA A 242 5.22 1.65 8.54
CA ALA A 242 4.43 2.53 7.68
C ALA A 242 2.96 2.69 8.10
N ARG A 243 2.35 1.69 8.77
CA ARG A 243 0.97 1.80 9.29
C ARG A 243 0.80 2.89 10.34
N TYR A 244 1.87 3.29 11.05
CA TYR A 244 1.84 4.39 12.01
C TYR A 244 2.06 5.75 11.35
N ARG A 245 2.26 5.76 10.02
CA ARG A 245 2.39 6.95 9.17
C ARG A 245 3.37 7.98 9.76
N PRO A 246 4.63 7.60 10.05
CA PRO A 246 5.60 8.57 10.52
C PRO A 246 5.80 9.69 9.48
N LYS A 247 6.07 10.91 9.94
CA LYS A 247 6.53 12.01 9.07
C LYS A 247 7.92 11.71 8.50
N THR A 248 8.76 11.07 9.31
CA THR A 248 10.10 10.64 8.93
C THR A 248 10.04 9.61 7.81
N PRO A 249 10.80 9.77 6.71
CA PRO A 249 10.81 8.82 5.61
C PRO A 249 11.30 7.44 6.05
N ILE A 250 10.72 6.40 5.48
CA ILE A 250 11.09 5.01 5.76
C ILE A 250 11.95 4.50 4.62
N ILE A 251 13.20 4.12 4.89
CA ILE A 251 14.08 3.48 3.91
C ILE A 251 14.02 1.97 4.16
N ALA A 252 13.32 1.24 3.31
CA ALA A 252 13.17 -0.20 3.44
C ALA A 252 14.24 -0.93 2.64
N ILE A 253 15.15 -1.59 3.35
CA ILE A 253 16.34 -2.19 2.75
C ILE A 253 16.23 -3.71 2.78
N SER A 254 16.43 -4.34 1.63
CA SER A 254 16.31 -5.79 1.46
C SER A 254 17.26 -6.33 0.39
N SER A 255 17.67 -7.59 0.54
CA SER A 255 18.32 -8.34 -0.54
C SER A 255 17.32 -8.96 -1.53
N MET A 256 16.01 -8.97 -1.20
CA MET A 256 14.97 -9.55 -2.05
C MET A 256 14.30 -8.49 -2.93
N ALA A 257 14.67 -8.45 -4.21
CA ALA A 257 14.10 -7.52 -5.19
C ALA A 257 12.56 -7.62 -5.30
N SER A 258 11.99 -8.82 -5.24
CA SER A 258 10.53 -9.03 -5.30
C SER A 258 9.79 -8.40 -4.11
N SER A 259 10.38 -8.42 -2.92
CA SER A 259 9.82 -7.76 -1.75
C SER A 259 9.90 -6.24 -1.87
N LEU A 260 11.00 -5.71 -2.43
CA LEU A 260 11.15 -4.26 -2.67
C LEU A 260 10.14 -3.74 -3.69
N ARG A 261 9.91 -4.45 -4.80
CA ARG A 261 8.87 -4.09 -5.77
C ARG A 261 7.49 -4.00 -5.12
N LYS A 262 7.14 -4.96 -4.26
CA LYS A 262 5.89 -4.93 -3.48
C LYS A 262 5.80 -3.79 -2.46
N LEU A 263 6.92 -3.21 -2.04
CA LEU A 263 6.93 -2.07 -1.11
C LEU A 263 6.71 -0.72 -1.80
N HIS A 264 6.80 -0.63 -3.12
CA HIS A 264 6.56 0.63 -3.85
C HIS A 264 5.13 1.15 -3.70
N ILE A 265 4.17 0.29 -3.33
CA ILE A 265 2.79 0.68 -3.08
C ILE A 265 2.54 1.15 -1.64
N VAL A 266 3.50 0.99 -0.73
CA VAL A 266 3.33 1.30 0.69
C VAL A 266 3.73 2.74 0.94
N ARG A 267 2.83 3.52 1.55
CA ARG A 267 3.06 4.96 1.71
C ARG A 267 4.23 5.27 2.64
N GLY A 268 5.03 6.25 2.22
CA GLY A 268 6.20 6.74 2.97
C GLY A 268 7.40 5.80 2.93
N VAL A 269 7.34 4.70 2.17
CA VAL A 269 8.43 3.73 2.05
C VAL A 269 9.22 3.98 0.77
N ILE A 270 10.54 4.07 0.91
CA ILE A 270 11.54 4.13 -0.15
C ILE A 270 12.27 2.78 -0.16
N PRO A 271 11.96 1.87 -1.10
CA PRO A 271 12.62 0.57 -1.17
C PRO A 271 14.04 0.71 -1.74
N LEU A 272 15.02 0.07 -1.11
CA LEU A 272 16.41 0.06 -1.55
C LEU A 272 17.01 -1.35 -1.45
N GLN A 273 17.77 -1.75 -2.47
CA GLN A 273 18.39 -3.06 -2.50
C GLN A 273 19.77 -3.05 -1.82
N CYS A 274 20.08 -4.10 -1.08
CA CYS A 274 21.41 -4.34 -0.50
C CYS A 274 21.91 -5.76 -0.78
N ALA A 275 23.18 -6.02 -0.48
CA ALA A 275 23.73 -7.37 -0.45
C ALA A 275 23.09 -8.20 0.69
N PRO A 276 22.96 -9.54 0.54
CA PRO A 276 22.62 -10.41 1.65
C PRO A 276 23.68 -10.30 2.76
N ALA A 277 23.28 -10.63 3.98
CA ALA A 277 24.17 -10.64 5.15
C ALA A 277 23.94 -11.91 5.97
N GLU A 278 25.01 -12.45 6.55
CA GLU A 278 25.00 -13.63 7.42
C GLU A 278 25.00 -13.26 8.90
N THR A 279 25.54 -12.08 9.23
CA THR A 279 25.61 -11.56 10.60
C THR A 279 24.85 -10.25 10.77
N ILE A 280 24.48 -9.94 12.01
CA ILE A 280 23.74 -8.72 12.35
C ILE A 280 24.59 -7.49 12.04
N ASP A 281 25.88 -7.53 12.37
CA ASP A 281 26.81 -6.42 12.13
C ASP A 281 27.01 -6.18 10.63
N GLU A 282 27.13 -7.24 9.85
CA GLU A 282 27.16 -7.15 8.38
C GLU A 282 25.86 -6.58 7.84
N GLN A 283 24.70 -7.00 8.35
CA GLN A 283 23.42 -6.42 7.94
C GLN A 283 23.38 -4.92 8.24
N PHE A 284 23.79 -4.49 9.44
CA PHE A 284 23.85 -3.06 9.80
C PHE A 284 24.78 -2.27 8.89
N SER A 285 25.98 -2.79 8.61
CA SER A 285 26.93 -2.16 7.70
C SER A 285 26.36 -2.05 6.28
N ASN A 286 25.74 -3.12 5.78
CA ASN A 286 25.15 -3.15 4.44
C ASN A 286 23.99 -2.17 4.30
N VAL A 287 23.09 -2.07 5.28
CA VAL A 287 21.94 -1.15 5.20
C VAL A 287 22.37 0.31 5.25
N ILE A 288 23.32 0.66 6.12
CA ILE A 288 23.84 2.04 6.21
C ILE A 288 24.60 2.40 4.93
N SER A 289 25.55 1.56 4.52
CA SER A 289 26.37 1.82 3.32
C SER A 289 25.50 1.93 2.06
N SER A 290 24.47 1.10 1.93
CA SER A 290 23.55 1.18 0.78
C SER A 290 22.80 2.51 0.76
N ALA A 291 22.28 2.97 1.90
CA ALA A 291 21.55 4.22 2.00
C ALA A 291 22.44 5.45 1.73
N VAL A 292 23.68 5.45 2.22
CA VAL A 292 24.68 6.49 1.93
C VAL A 292 25.06 6.50 0.46
N ASN A 293 25.36 5.33 -0.13
CA ASN A 293 25.70 5.22 -1.56
C ASN A 293 24.56 5.64 -2.49
N ALA A 294 23.31 5.46 -2.06
CA ALA A 294 22.13 5.92 -2.78
C ALA A 294 21.87 7.44 -2.62
N GLY A 295 22.66 8.15 -1.81
CA GLY A 295 22.48 9.57 -1.53
C GLY A 295 21.26 9.89 -0.67
N LEU A 296 20.73 8.89 0.05
CA LEU A 296 19.58 9.06 0.94
C LEU A 296 19.98 9.46 2.36
N LEU A 297 21.25 9.25 2.74
CA LEU A 297 21.84 9.61 4.02
C LEU A 297 23.25 10.18 3.82
N SER A 298 23.68 11.00 4.76
CA SER A 298 25.03 11.57 4.86
C SER A 298 25.62 11.35 6.25
N ASP A 299 26.94 11.48 6.39
CA ASP A 299 27.60 11.45 7.69
C ASP A 299 27.03 12.53 8.61
N GLY A 300 26.79 12.17 9.88
CA GLY A 300 26.13 13.02 10.87
C GLY A 300 24.61 12.86 10.95
N ASP A 301 23.96 12.19 9.98
CA ASP A 301 22.52 11.94 10.05
C ASP A 301 22.17 10.99 11.20
N LEU A 302 21.12 11.34 11.97
CA LEU A 302 20.56 10.47 13.00
C LEU A 302 19.46 9.60 12.39
N VAL A 303 19.58 8.28 12.54
CA VAL A 303 18.61 7.31 12.02
C VAL A 303 18.11 6.37 13.11
N VAL A 304 16.87 5.90 12.93
CA VAL A 304 16.29 4.81 13.72
C VAL A 304 16.26 3.57 12.85
N ILE A 305 17.01 2.54 13.22
CA ILE A 305 17.08 1.27 12.51
C ILE A 305 16.18 0.26 13.21
N THR A 306 15.33 -0.44 12.47
CA THR A 306 14.55 -1.57 12.99
C THR A 306 14.66 -2.79 12.09
N ALA A 307 14.75 -3.95 12.72
CA ALA A 307 14.98 -5.23 12.07
C ALA A 307 14.24 -6.36 12.82
N GLY A 308 14.22 -7.53 12.18
CA GLY A 308 13.76 -8.76 12.82
C GLY A 308 14.88 -9.77 12.95
N LEU A 309 15.06 -10.29 14.16
CA LEU A 309 16.05 -11.31 14.51
C LEU A 309 15.38 -12.63 14.92
N PRO A 310 16.01 -13.79 14.64
CA PRO A 310 17.27 -13.97 13.91
C PRO A 310 17.16 -13.63 12.42
N LEU A 311 18.29 -13.33 11.79
CA LEU A 311 18.34 -12.97 10.37
C LEU A 311 17.71 -14.04 9.49
N GLY A 312 17.13 -13.61 8.37
CA GLY A 312 16.46 -14.51 7.42
C GLY A 312 15.05 -14.94 7.82
N THR A 313 14.64 -14.76 9.08
CA THR A 313 13.28 -15.07 9.53
C THR A 313 12.33 -13.92 9.19
N SER A 314 11.23 -14.24 8.49
CA SER A 314 10.20 -13.24 8.14
C SER A 314 9.18 -13.09 9.26
N GLY A 315 8.64 -11.89 9.44
CA GLY A 315 7.52 -11.62 10.35
C GLY A 315 7.89 -11.29 11.80
N THR A 316 9.17 -11.30 12.16
CA THR A 316 9.64 -11.14 13.55
C THR A 316 10.36 -9.81 13.80
N THR A 317 9.74 -8.65 13.56
CA THR A 317 10.31 -7.35 13.99
C THR A 317 10.43 -7.27 15.51
N ASN A 318 11.65 -7.23 16.04
CA ASN A 318 11.89 -7.30 17.50
C ASN A 318 13.08 -6.44 17.98
N MET A 319 13.69 -5.64 17.11
CA MET A 319 14.86 -4.82 17.43
C MET A 319 14.67 -3.38 16.95
N MET A 320 15.13 -2.42 17.74
CA MET A 320 15.40 -1.05 17.30
C MET A 320 16.78 -0.57 17.77
N LYS A 321 17.45 0.27 16.99
CA LYS A 321 18.72 0.92 17.32
C LYS A 321 18.69 2.36 16.83
N VAL A 322 19.08 3.32 17.67
CA VAL A 322 19.36 4.69 17.25
C VAL A 322 20.84 4.78 16.88
N TYR A 323 21.15 5.41 15.74
CA TYR A 323 22.50 5.43 15.20
C TYR A 323 22.79 6.76 14.50
N ILE A 324 24.02 7.27 14.64
CA ILE A 324 24.52 8.43 13.91
C ILE A 324 25.43 7.91 12.79
N VAL A 325 25.11 8.25 11.54
CA VAL A 325 25.87 7.83 10.37
C VAL A 325 27.29 8.39 10.43
N GLY A 326 28.29 7.55 10.18
CA GLY A 326 29.71 7.93 10.21
C GLY A 326 30.34 7.98 11.61
N ASP A 327 29.57 7.72 12.68
CA ASP A 327 30.13 7.65 14.03
C ASP A 327 30.84 6.31 14.26
N SER A 328 32.17 6.36 14.37
CA SER A 328 33.06 5.23 14.69
C SER A 328 33.09 4.90 16.19
N SER A 329 32.32 5.60 17.04
CA SER A 329 32.35 5.42 18.50
C SER A 329 31.58 4.17 19.00
N PHE A 330 30.93 3.43 18.10
CA PHE A 330 30.07 2.27 18.43
C PHE A 330 30.38 0.99 17.63
N SER A 331 31.59 0.87 17.06
CA SER A 331 32.10 -0.37 16.45
C SER A 331 32.68 -1.33 17.49
#